data_AF-A0A1V5ZWE8-F1
#
_entry.id   AF-A0A1V5ZWE8-F1
#
_cell.length_a   1.000
_cell.length_b   1.000
_cell.length_c   1.000
_cell.angle_alpha   90.00
_cell.angle_beta   90.00
_cell.angle_gamma   90.00
#
_symmetry.space_group_name_H-M   'P 1'
#
loop_
_entity.id
_entity.type
_entity.pdbx_description
1 polymer ?
#
loop_
_entity_poly.entity_id
_entity_poly.type
_entity_poly.pdbx_seq_one_letter_code
_entity_poly.pdbx_strand_id
1 'polypeptide(L)'
;MNIFNVLSEGKSRLHEPSISAMLGYLLDTTKDHGLGDRFFREFLKLLQSHAESATLTEVLSQPFIKTETELEAAFENDGKRCDIDIAISLAPKYKISFYIENKIRSGAARASQLFDYYNAILSETEPEETVYMIFLTPEENKKHYEEEYNKLAVKKNHRKVWLFWSSQEGGILNLFVNILQRDAVGEIDPINEYLRHTIKAFVSHIKARLLREKVTHPYFGEDIGQVVEEVNFESKDGSVYKIVLRDSSQIQVFRGDEKMVAKEILRKIIKEKGFDIKFEKNNTRTIGKKVIQHLKTHRQ
;
A
#
# COMPACT_ATOMS: atom_id res chain seq x y z
N MET A 1 4.04 8.21 10.09
CA MET A 1 3.31 8.98 9.05
C MET A 1 3.31 8.13 7.79
N ASN A 2 2.14 7.89 7.17
CA ASN A 2 2.05 7.10 5.93
C ASN A 2 1.94 8.07 4.74
N ILE A 3 2.96 8.12 3.89
CA ILE A 3 3.01 9.04 2.73
C ILE A 3 1.85 8.80 1.76
N PHE A 4 1.41 7.56 1.58
CA PHE A 4 0.29 7.25 0.71
C PHE A 4 -1.02 7.81 1.25
N ASN A 5 -1.21 7.81 2.57
CA ASN A 5 -2.39 8.46 3.16
C ASN A 5 -2.37 9.97 2.90
N VAL A 6 -1.23 10.64 3.11
CA VAL A 6 -1.07 12.07 2.84
C VAL A 6 -1.33 12.40 1.36
N LEU A 7 -0.74 11.63 0.44
CA LEU A 7 -0.96 11.79 -1.00
C LEU A 7 -2.42 11.55 -1.41
N SER A 8 -3.17 10.76 -0.64
CA SER A 8 -4.58 10.46 -0.87
C SER A 8 -5.58 11.47 -0.27
N GLU A 9 -5.11 12.43 0.55
CA GLU A 9 -5.95 13.47 1.18
C GLU A 9 -6.36 14.60 0.22
N GLY A 10 -5.64 14.76 -0.91
CA GLY A 10 -5.99 15.70 -1.96
C GLY A 10 -7.16 15.24 -2.85
N LYS A 11 -7.55 16.06 -3.83
CA LYS A 11 -8.53 15.66 -4.88
C LYS A 11 -8.03 14.45 -5.70
N SER A 12 -6.71 14.24 -5.75
CA SER A 12 -6.05 13.02 -6.15
C SER A 12 -6.11 12.00 -5.01
N ARG A 13 -7.24 11.30 -4.85
CA ARG A 13 -7.18 10.05 -4.06
C ARG A 13 -6.11 9.19 -4.74
N LEU A 14 -5.24 8.47 -4.03
CA LEU A 14 -4.45 7.44 -4.71
C LEU A 14 -5.44 6.50 -5.41
N HIS A 15 -5.46 6.58 -6.73
CA HIS A 15 -6.36 5.87 -7.62
C HIS A 15 -5.62 4.65 -8.19
N GLU A 16 -6.34 3.81 -8.93
CA GLU A 16 -5.76 2.66 -9.65
C GLU A 16 -4.42 3.01 -10.33
N PRO A 17 -4.28 4.13 -11.06
CA PRO A 17 -3.02 4.50 -11.71
C PRO A 17 -1.83 4.67 -10.76
N SER A 18 -2.03 5.21 -9.56
CA SER A 18 -0.93 5.38 -8.59
C SER A 18 -0.48 4.06 -7.97
N ILE A 19 -1.41 3.12 -7.83
CA ILE A 19 -1.11 1.77 -7.32
C ILE A 19 -0.43 0.96 -8.42
N SER A 20 -0.90 1.07 -9.67
CA SER A 20 -0.24 0.53 -10.86
C SER A 20 1.17 1.09 -11.01
N ALA A 21 1.38 2.39 -10.78
CA ALA A 21 2.70 3.00 -10.84
C ALA A 21 3.68 2.43 -9.81
N MET A 22 3.24 2.22 -8.55
CA MET A 22 4.10 1.61 -7.53
C MET A 22 4.44 0.15 -7.88
N LEU A 23 3.45 -0.62 -8.34
CA LEU A 23 3.66 -2.01 -8.75
C LEU A 23 4.61 -2.07 -9.97
N GLY A 24 4.36 -1.26 -10.99
CA GLY A 24 5.18 -1.17 -12.20
C GLY A 24 6.61 -0.72 -11.91
N TYR A 25 6.81 0.23 -10.98
CA TYR A 25 8.14 0.66 -10.53
C TYR A 25 8.95 -0.48 -9.92
N LEU A 26 8.32 -1.42 -9.21
CA LEU A 26 9.02 -2.58 -8.62
C LEU A 26 9.17 -3.76 -9.58
N LEU A 27 8.35 -3.82 -10.62
CA LEU A 27 8.45 -4.82 -11.69
C LEU A 27 9.48 -4.43 -12.75
N ASP A 28 9.84 -3.15 -12.83
CA ASP A 28 10.89 -2.63 -13.70
C ASP A 28 12.26 -2.71 -13.02
N THR A 29 13.05 -3.71 -13.41
CA THR A 29 14.36 -4.00 -12.83
C THR A 29 15.45 -3.02 -13.26
N THR A 30 15.15 -2.08 -14.18
CA THR A 30 16.06 -1.00 -14.56
C THR A 30 15.90 0.26 -13.69
N LYS A 31 14.84 0.32 -12.87
CA LYS A 31 14.60 1.44 -11.96
C LYS A 31 15.46 1.35 -10.71
N ASP A 32 15.63 2.49 -10.07
CA ASP A 32 16.50 2.72 -8.92
C ASP A 32 15.88 2.33 -7.56
N HIS A 33 14.97 1.35 -7.54
CA HIS A 33 14.32 0.94 -6.29
C HIS A 33 15.23 0.13 -5.37
N GLY A 34 16.35 -0.41 -5.87
CA GLY A 34 17.35 -1.10 -5.03
C GLY A 34 16.98 -2.52 -4.61
N LEU A 35 16.01 -3.17 -5.27
CA LEU A 35 15.72 -4.61 -5.08
C LEU A 35 16.36 -5.49 -6.18
N GLY A 36 17.01 -4.89 -7.18
CA GLY A 36 17.43 -5.59 -8.38
C GLY A 36 16.22 -6.25 -9.05
N ASP A 37 16.30 -7.55 -9.36
CA ASP A 37 15.21 -8.32 -9.97
C ASP A 37 14.40 -9.17 -8.99
N ARG A 38 14.63 -9.02 -7.68
CA ARG A 38 14.04 -9.88 -6.65
C ARG A 38 12.52 -9.83 -6.65
N PHE A 39 11.93 -8.64 -6.74
CA PHE A 39 10.48 -8.48 -6.76
C PHE A 39 9.87 -9.15 -8.01
N PHE A 40 10.47 -8.90 -9.18
CA PHE A 40 10.04 -9.50 -10.43
C PHE A 40 10.18 -11.04 -10.42
N ARG A 41 11.25 -11.60 -9.82
CA ARG A 41 11.39 -13.05 -9.66
C ARG A 41 10.30 -13.68 -8.82
N GLU A 42 9.96 -13.08 -7.68
CA GLU A 42 8.87 -13.58 -6.84
C GLU A 42 7.52 -13.44 -7.55
N PHE A 43 7.34 -12.39 -8.36
CA PHE A 43 6.18 -12.26 -9.24
C PHE A 43 6.11 -13.37 -10.31
N LEU A 44 7.22 -13.69 -10.98
CA LEU A 44 7.24 -14.78 -11.96
C LEU A 44 6.96 -16.16 -11.34
N LYS A 45 7.47 -16.43 -10.12
CA LYS A 45 7.16 -17.66 -9.39
C LYS A 45 5.67 -17.75 -9.07
N LEU A 46 5.05 -16.63 -8.68
CA LEU A 46 3.61 -16.56 -8.47
C LEU A 46 2.83 -16.85 -9.76
N LEU A 47 3.27 -16.32 -10.91
CA LEU A 47 2.65 -16.67 -12.20
C LEU A 47 2.81 -18.15 -12.54
N GLN A 48 4.00 -18.71 -12.30
CA GLN A 48 4.30 -20.11 -12.58
C GLN A 48 3.45 -21.07 -11.76
N SER A 49 3.08 -20.72 -10.52
CA SER A 49 2.19 -21.53 -9.69
C SER A 49 0.74 -21.58 -10.20
N HIS A 50 0.35 -20.62 -11.06
CA HIS A 50 -0.99 -20.56 -11.66
C HIS A 50 -1.00 -21.10 -13.11
N ALA A 51 0.14 -21.03 -13.80
CA ALA A 51 0.29 -21.49 -15.17
C ALA A 51 1.72 -21.99 -15.42
N GLU A 52 1.91 -23.30 -15.40
CA GLU A 52 3.20 -23.91 -15.75
C GLU A 52 3.66 -23.47 -17.15
N SER A 53 4.93 -23.08 -17.23
CA SER A 53 5.55 -22.58 -18.46
C SER A 53 7.05 -22.85 -18.45
N ALA A 54 7.50 -23.63 -19.43
CA ALA A 54 8.93 -23.90 -19.63
C ALA A 54 9.72 -22.60 -19.87
N THR A 55 9.12 -21.63 -20.57
CA THR A 55 9.75 -20.34 -20.85
C THR A 55 9.95 -19.51 -19.56
N LEU A 56 9.01 -19.57 -18.61
CA LEU A 56 9.22 -18.92 -17.30
C LEU A 56 10.35 -19.58 -16.51
N THR A 57 10.46 -20.91 -16.55
CA THR A 57 11.59 -21.63 -15.93
C THR A 57 12.93 -21.17 -16.51
N GLU A 58 13.01 -21.01 -17.83
CA GLU A 58 14.22 -20.50 -18.50
C GLU A 58 14.56 -19.07 -18.05
N VAL A 59 13.58 -18.17 -18.02
CA VAL A 59 13.76 -16.79 -17.54
C VAL A 59 14.23 -16.78 -16.08
N LEU A 60 13.62 -17.58 -15.21
CA LEU A 60 13.98 -17.67 -13.79
C LEU A 60 15.39 -18.21 -13.54
N SER A 61 15.95 -19.00 -14.48
CA SER A 61 17.30 -19.55 -14.39
C SER A 61 18.41 -18.52 -14.63
N GLN A 62 18.06 -17.35 -15.17
CA GLN A 62 19.04 -16.33 -15.51
C GLN A 62 19.66 -15.71 -14.25
N PRO A 63 20.94 -15.29 -14.27
CA PRO A 63 21.57 -14.62 -13.14
C PRO A 63 20.90 -13.29 -12.78
N PHE A 64 20.44 -12.56 -13.79
CA PHE A 64 19.68 -11.33 -13.63
C PHE A 64 18.63 -11.22 -14.74
N ILE A 65 17.40 -10.84 -14.38
CA ILE A 65 16.30 -10.65 -15.33
C ILE A 65 16.10 -9.16 -15.53
N LYS A 66 16.46 -8.66 -16.71
CA LYS A 66 16.18 -7.28 -17.12
C LYS A 66 14.75 -7.18 -17.66
N THR A 67 14.02 -6.19 -17.19
CA THR A 67 12.64 -5.85 -17.55
C THR A 67 12.49 -4.35 -17.68
N GLU A 68 11.59 -3.92 -18.56
CA GLU A 68 11.18 -2.52 -18.67
C GLU A 68 9.66 -2.47 -18.61
N THR A 69 9.14 -1.51 -17.83
CA THR A 69 7.69 -1.37 -17.61
C THR A 69 7.17 -0.08 -18.23
N GLU A 70 6.06 -0.19 -18.95
CA GLU A 70 5.26 0.94 -19.44
C GLU A 70 3.93 0.99 -18.68
N LEU A 71 3.55 2.19 -18.22
CA LEU A 71 2.28 2.43 -17.52
C LEU A 71 1.29 3.06 -18.49
N GLU A 72 0.02 2.67 -18.39
CA GLU A 72 -1.04 3.16 -19.30
C GLU A 72 -0.64 2.96 -20.78
N ALA A 73 -0.09 1.79 -21.08
CA ALA A 73 0.42 1.43 -22.40
C ALA A 73 -0.73 1.48 -23.41
N ALA A 74 -0.57 2.30 -24.45
CA ALA A 74 -1.64 2.62 -25.39
C ALA A 74 -1.62 1.63 -26.57
N PHE A 75 -2.77 1.01 -26.82
CA PHE A 75 -3.02 0.13 -27.95
C PHE A 75 -4.24 0.59 -28.73
N GLU A 76 -4.33 0.16 -29.99
CA GLU A 76 -5.50 0.40 -30.84
C GLU A 76 -6.24 -0.89 -31.15
N ASN A 77 -7.57 -0.88 -30.99
CA ASN A 77 -8.44 -1.96 -31.44
C ASN A 77 -9.59 -1.38 -32.25
N ASP A 78 -9.68 -1.71 -33.53
CA ASP A 78 -10.71 -1.21 -34.46
C ASP A 78 -10.90 0.33 -34.40
N GLY A 79 -9.79 1.08 -34.39
CA GLY A 79 -9.80 2.54 -34.32
C GLY A 79 -10.18 3.14 -32.96
N LYS A 80 -10.30 2.30 -31.91
CA LYS A 80 -10.48 2.76 -30.53
C LYS A 80 -9.21 2.55 -29.74
N ARG A 81 -8.76 3.62 -29.09
CA ARG A 81 -7.66 3.56 -28.12
C ARG A 81 -8.11 2.80 -26.86
N CYS A 82 -7.25 1.91 -26.41
CA CYS A 82 -7.31 1.27 -25.10
C CYS A 82 -5.98 1.44 -24.39
N ASP A 83 -6.03 1.71 -23.09
CA ASP A 83 -4.85 1.88 -22.25
C ASP A 83 -4.82 0.74 -21.23
N ILE A 84 -3.71 0.00 -21.22
CA ILE A 84 -3.46 -1.11 -20.29
C ILE A 84 -2.63 -0.58 -19.13
N ASP A 85 -3.05 -0.88 -17.90
CA ASP A 85 -2.44 -0.28 -16.70
C ASP A 85 -0.92 -0.49 -16.63
N ILE A 86 -0.44 -1.70 -16.91
CA ILE A 86 0.99 -2.04 -16.88
C ILE A 86 1.33 -3.03 -18.01
N ALA A 87 2.29 -2.67 -18.86
CA ALA A 87 2.94 -3.58 -19.80
C ALA A 87 4.39 -3.80 -19.39
N ILE A 88 4.87 -5.04 -19.41
CA ILE A 88 6.22 -5.43 -19.01
C ILE A 88 6.86 -6.21 -20.14
N SER A 89 7.98 -5.71 -20.63
CA SER A 89 8.78 -6.35 -21.66
C SER A 89 10.08 -6.90 -21.08
N LEU A 90 10.56 -7.99 -21.67
CA LEU A 90 11.86 -8.57 -21.38
C LEU A 90 12.78 -8.37 -22.59
N ALA A 91 14.05 -8.74 -22.43
CA ALA A 91 14.97 -8.79 -23.55
C ALA A 91 14.35 -9.57 -24.74
N PRO A 92 14.42 -9.05 -25.99
CA PRO A 92 13.69 -9.62 -27.14
C PRO A 92 13.91 -11.11 -27.41
N LYS A 93 15.04 -11.67 -26.96
CA LYS A 93 15.35 -13.10 -27.09
C LYS A 93 14.34 -14.03 -26.40
N TYR A 94 13.63 -13.57 -25.37
CA TYR A 94 12.68 -14.41 -24.64
C TYR A 94 11.32 -14.50 -25.30
N LYS A 95 10.97 -13.54 -26.17
CA LYS A 95 9.67 -13.50 -26.87
C LYS A 95 8.49 -13.69 -25.90
N ILE A 96 8.52 -12.95 -24.79
CA ILE A 96 7.45 -12.93 -23.77
C ILE A 96 7.15 -11.48 -23.41
N SER A 97 5.85 -11.16 -23.32
CA SER A 97 5.35 -9.91 -22.76
C SER A 97 4.25 -10.19 -21.73
N PHE A 98 4.22 -9.33 -20.70
CA PHE A 98 3.23 -9.40 -19.63
C PHE A 98 2.38 -8.13 -19.64
N TYR A 99 1.07 -8.29 -19.52
CA TYR A 99 0.11 -7.19 -19.48
C TYR A 99 -0.77 -7.36 -18.25
N ILE A 100 -0.76 -6.36 -17.38
CA ILE A 100 -1.53 -6.37 -16.13
C ILE A 100 -2.66 -5.35 -16.25
N GLU A 101 -3.88 -5.83 -16.11
CA GLU A 101 -5.04 -5.00 -15.83
C GLU A 101 -5.30 -5.02 -14.33
N ASN A 102 -5.22 -3.86 -13.68
CA ASN A 102 -5.24 -3.69 -12.24
C ASN A 102 -6.52 -3.01 -11.75
N LYS A 103 -7.36 -3.77 -11.06
CA LYS A 103 -8.54 -3.25 -10.37
C LYS A 103 -8.29 -3.15 -8.87
N ILE A 104 -8.61 -1.97 -8.32
CA ILE A 104 -8.56 -1.68 -6.88
C ILE A 104 -9.96 -1.49 -6.32
N ARG A 105 -10.94 -1.09 -7.15
CA ARG A 105 -12.32 -0.87 -6.71
C ARG A 105 -13.30 -1.82 -7.37
N SER A 106 -14.25 -2.24 -6.55
CA SER A 106 -15.16 -3.33 -6.83
C SER A 106 -16.38 -2.94 -7.70
N GLY A 107 -16.21 -1.96 -8.59
CA GLY A 107 -17.23 -1.43 -9.49
C GLY A 107 -16.71 -0.87 -10.83
N ALA A 108 -15.48 -1.21 -11.23
CA ALA A 108 -14.81 -0.65 -12.42
C ALA A 108 -14.68 -1.62 -13.61
N ALA A 109 -15.14 -2.86 -13.48
CA ALA A 109 -15.11 -3.83 -14.58
C ALA A 109 -16.16 -3.48 -15.63
N ARG A 110 -15.71 -3.12 -16.85
CA ARG A 110 -16.58 -3.08 -18.02
C ARG A 110 -16.61 -4.48 -18.61
N ALA A 111 -17.81 -5.04 -18.80
CA ALA A 111 -17.94 -6.30 -19.51
C ALA A 111 -17.23 -6.19 -20.87
N SER A 112 -16.29 -7.11 -21.14
CA SER A 112 -15.40 -7.25 -22.31
C SER A 112 -14.03 -6.55 -22.30
N GLN A 113 -13.68 -5.75 -21.29
CA GLN A 113 -12.43 -4.98 -21.32
C GLN A 113 -11.18 -5.85 -21.57
N LEU A 114 -11.01 -6.94 -20.81
CA LEU A 114 -9.88 -7.87 -21.03
C LEU A 114 -9.84 -8.48 -22.45
N PHE A 115 -11.00 -8.78 -23.03
CA PHE A 115 -11.09 -9.34 -24.38
C PHE A 115 -10.68 -8.30 -25.43
N ASP A 116 -11.18 -7.07 -25.29
CA ASP A 116 -10.86 -5.97 -26.20
C ASP A 116 -9.37 -5.65 -26.16
N TYR A 117 -8.77 -5.65 -24.96
CA TYR A 117 -7.35 -5.40 -24.76
C TYR A 117 -6.50 -6.50 -25.39
N TYR A 118 -6.87 -7.76 -25.18
CA TYR A 118 -6.17 -8.88 -25.77
C TYR A 118 -6.17 -8.83 -27.31
N ASN A 119 -7.29 -8.45 -27.93
CA ASN A 119 -7.35 -8.30 -29.39
C ASN A 119 -6.47 -7.13 -29.89
N ALA A 120 -6.43 -6.02 -29.16
CA ALA A 120 -5.54 -4.90 -29.46
C ALA A 120 -4.07 -5.36 -29.46
N ILE A 121 -3.64 -6.01 -28.37
CA ILE A 121 -2.28 -6.54 -28.21
C ILE A 121 -1.93 -7.51 -29.34
N LEU A 122 -2.85 -8.41 -29.70
CA LEU A 122 -2.63 -9.40 -30.76
C LEU A 122 -2.31 -8.79 -32.12
N SER A 123 -2.76 -7.56 -32.40
CA SER A 123 -2.47 -6.87 -33.66
C SER A 123 -1.02 -6.40 -33.78
N GLU A 124 -0.34 -6.21 -32.65
CA GLU A 124 1.04 -5.72 -32.55
C GLU A 124 2.02 -6.80 -32.08
N THR A 125 1.52 -7.98 -31.68
CA THR A 125 2.32 -9.08 -31.14
C THR A 125 2.84 -9.99 -32.26
N GLU A 126 4.13 -10.36 -32.17
CA GLU A 126 4.75 -11.31 -33.10
C GLU A 126 4.16 -12.73 -32.95
N PRO A 127 4.03 -13.53 -34.03
CA PRO A 127 3.38 -14.85 -33.97
C PRO A 127 3.99 -15.84 -32.97
N GLU A 128 5.30 -15.78 -32.76
CA GLU A 128 6.04 -16.64 -31.83
C GLU A 128 6.04 -16.14 -30.38
N GLU A 129 5.58 -14.92 -30.14
CA GLU A 129 5.60 -14.31 -28.82
C GLU A 129 4.53 -14.93 -27.90
N THR A 130 4.90 -15.10 -26.63
CA THR A 130 4.00 -15.58 -25.59
C THR A 130 3.49 -14.40 -24.77
N VAL A 131 2.19 -14.15 -24.87
CA VAL A 131 1.51 -13.09 -24.10
C VAL A 131 0.94 -13.64 -22.81
N TYR A 132 1.22 -12.96 -21.70
CA TYR A 132 0.57 -13.18 -20.40
C TYR A 132 -0.42 -12.04 -20.11
N MET A 133 -1.71 -12.35 -20.18
CA MET A 133 -2.79 -11.47 -19.73
C MET A 133 -3.06 -11.71 -18.24
N ILE A 134 -2.72 -10.74 -17.40
CA ILE A 134 -2.84 -10.84 -15.95
C ILE A 134 -3.96 -9.92 -15.51
N PHE A 135 -4.99 -10.50 -14.91
CA PHE A 135 -6.05 -9.74 -14.27
C PHE A 135 -5.79 -9.68 -12.77
N LEU A 136 -5.54 -8.49 -12.26
CA LEU A 136 -5.24 -8.27 -10.85
C LEU A 136 -6.43 -7.57 -10.18
N THR A 137 -7.13 -8.26 -9.29
CA THR A 137 -8.32 -7.72 -8.62
C THR A 137 -8.21 -7.79 -7.10
N PRO A 138 -9.10 -7.14 -6.34
CA PRO A 138 -9.27 -7.45 -4.92
C PRO A 138 -9.84 -8.88 -4.75
N GLU A 139 -9.67 -9.48 -3.57
CA GLU A 139 -10.17 -10.83 -3.22
C GLU A 139 -11.71 -10.91 -3.08
N GLU A 140 -12.41 -9.78 -3.17
CA GLU A 140 -13.88 -9.77 -3.13
C GLU A 140 -14.40 -10.55 -4.34
N ASN A 141 -14.85 -11.79 -4.13
CA ASN A 141 -15.49 -12.66 -5.12
C ASN A 141 -16.76 -12.01 -5.67
N LYS A 142 -16.59 -11.11 -6.63
CA LYS A 142 -17.67 -10.48 -7.36
C LYS A 142 -17.82 -11.18 -8.70
N LYS A 143 -19.02 -11.69 -8.93
CA LYS A 143 -19.42 -12.42 -10.14
C LYS A 143 -18.99 -11.74 -11.45
N HIS A 144 -18.98 -10.41 -11.50
CA HIS A 144 -18.57 -9.68 -12.70
C HIS A 144 -17.08 -9.86 -13.06
N TYR A 145 -16.18 -10.00 -12.08
CA TYR A 145 -14.76 -10.25 -12.35
C TYR A 145 -14.54 -11.65 -12.90
N GLU A 146 -15.25 -12.63 -12.34
CA GLU A 146 -15.22 -14.00 -12.83
C GLU A 146 -15.77 -14.08 -14.27
N GLU A 147 -16.90 -13.42 -14.54
CA GLU A 147 -17.47 -13.34 -15.88
C GLU A 147 -16.51 -12.68 -16.88
N GLU A 148 -15.82 -11.61 -16.49
CA GLU A 148 -14.84 -10.92 -17.33
C GLU A 148 -13.62 -11.81 -17.63
N TYR A 149 -13.04 -12.41 -16.58
CA TYR A 149 -11.90 -13.32 -16.72
C TYR A 149 -12.24 -14.57 -17.55
N ASN A 150 -13.42 -15.15 -17.35
CA ASN A 150 -13.84 -16.35 -18.06
C ASN A 150 -14.17 -16.08 -19.54
N LYS A 151 -14.67 -14.88 -19.87
CA LYS A 151 -14.91 -14.46 -21.26
C LYS A 151 -13.63 -14.33 -22.09
N LEU A 152 -12.50 -14.00 -21.45
CA LEU A 152 -11.22 -13.93 -22.16
C LEU A 152 -10.79 -15.33 -22.61
N ALA A 153 -10.75 -15.57 -23.93
CA ALA A 153 -10.13 -16.75 -24.52
C ALA A 153 -8.79 -16.35 -25.16
N VAL A 154 -7.72 -17.06 -24.80
CA VAL A 154 -6.36 -16.78 -25.32
C VAL A 154 -5.90 -17.89 -26.26
N LYS A 155 -4.95 -17.56 -27.16
CA LYS A 155 -4.32 -18.53 -28.07
C LYS A 155 -3.56 -19.60 -27.26
N LYS A 156 -3.33 -20.77 -27.85
CA LYS A 156 -2.70 -21.93 -27.17
C LYS A 156 -1.32 -21.63 -26.57
N ASN A 157 -0.53 -20.79 -27.25
CA ASN A 157 0.79 -20.36 -26.79
C ASN A 157 0.72 -19.22 -25.76
N HIS A 158 -0.43 -18.57 -25.56
CA HIS A 158 -0.60 -17.46 -24.63
C HIS A 158 -1.17 -17.94 -23.30
N ARG A 159 -1.15 -17.08 -22.28
CA ARG A 159 -1.63 -17.39 -20.94
C ARG A 159 -2.54 -16.27 -20.44
N LYS A 160 -3.59 -16.65 -19.71
CA LYS A 160 -4.32 -15.73 -18.85
C LYS A 160 -4.17 -16.18 -17.40
N VAL A 161 -3.98 -15.24 -16.49
CA VAL A 161 -3.80 -15.51 -15.06
C VAL A 161 -4.65 -14.53 -14.27
N TRP A 162 -5.40 -15.03 -13.29
CA TRP A 162 -6.15 -14.19 -12.36
C TRP A 162 -5.42 -14.16 -11.03
N LEU A 163 -4.93 -12.98 -10.65
CA LEU A 163 -4.26 -12.74 -9.39
C LEU A 163 -5.09 -11.82 -8.49
N PHE A 164 -4.78 -11.85 -7.20
CA PHE A 164 -5.45 -11.04 -6.20
C PHE A 164 -4.48 -10.16 -5.43
N TRP A 165 -4.92 -8.97 -5.03
CA TRP A 165 -4.13 -8.09 -4.16
C TRP A 165 -3.91 -8.70 -2.78
N SER A 166 -5.00 -9.13 -2.12
CA SER A 166 -4.92 -10.02 -0.97
C SER A 166 -5.39 -11.40 -1.38
N SER A 167 -4.71 -12.44 -0.92
CA SER A 167 -5.30 -13.75 -0.75
C SER A 167 -4.54 -14.52 0.32
N GLN A 168 -5.23 -15.47 0.96
CA GLN A 168 -4.62 -16.30 2.01
C GLN A 168 -3.39 -17.05 1.50
N GLU A 169 -3.36 -17.46 0.22
CA GLU A 169 -2.33 -18.38 -0.31
C GLU A 169 -1.54 -17.85 -1.51
N GLY A 170 -1.69 -16.59 -1.95
CA GLY A 170 -0.98 -16.14 -3.15
C GLY A 170 -1.18 -14.68 -3.59
N GLY A 171 -1.52 -13.78 -2.67
CA GLY A 171 -1.78 -12.39 -3.03
C GLY A 171 -0.52 -11.62 -3.39
N ILE A 172 -0.64 -10.59 -4.24
CA ILE A 172 0.45 -9.67 -4.56
C ILE A 172 1.04 -9.04 -3.28
N LEU A 173 0.20 -8.73 -2.28
CA LEU A 173 0.65 -8.23 -0.97
C LEU A 173 1.60 -9.20 -0.25
N ASN A 174 1.46 -10.51 -0.45
CA ASN A 174 2.35 -11.49 0.16
C ASN A 174 3.77 -11.39 -0.42
N LEU A 175 3.92 -11.00 -1.69
CA LEU A 175 5.26 -10.75 -2.27
C LEU A 175 6.00 -9.65 -1.52
N PHE A 176 5.31 -8.54 -1.23
CA PHE A 176 5.87 -7.43 -0.45
C PHE A 176 6.23 -7.87 0.98
N VAL A 177 5.33 -8.60 1.65
CA VAL A 177 5.55 -9.08 3.02
C VAL A 177 6.73 -10.06 3.07
N ASN A 178 6.80 -11.00 2.13
CA ASN A 178 7.87 -11.98 2.05
C ASN A 178 9.23 -11.31 1.84
N ILE A 179 9.32 -10.32 0.95
CA ILE A 179 10.56 -9.56 0.74
C ILE A 179 11.02 -8.87 2.03
N LEU A 180 10.11 -8.24 2.77
CA LEU A 180 10.42 -7.61 4.06
C LEU A 180 10.83 -8.62 5.14
N GLN A 181 10.20 -9.79 5.17
CA GLN A 181 10.54 -10.86 6.12
C GLN A 181 11.93 -11.41 5.85
N ARG A 182 12.25 -11.70 4.58
CA ARG A 182 13.56 -12.21 4.16
C ARG A 182 14.68 -11.22 4.47
N ASP A 183 14.43 -9.93 4.25
CA ASP A 183 15.35 -8.86 4.65
C ASP A 183 15.50 -8.76 6.17
N ALA A 184 14.44 -8.98 6.95
CA ALA A 184 14.51 -8.97 8.42
C ALA A 184 15.32 -10.15 9.00
N VAL A 185 15.30 -11.32 8.34
CA VAL A 185 16.07 -12.50 8.77
C VAL A 185 17.45 -12.61 8.12
N GLY A 186 17.83 -11.67 7.23
CA GLY A 186 19.13 -11.65 6.56
C GLY A 186 19.29 -12.66 5.42
N GLU A 187 18.19 -13.16 4.85
CA GLU A 187 18.21 -14.06 3.70
C GLU A 187 18.50 -13.35 2.36
N ILE A 188 18.29 -12.04 2.32
CA ILE A 188 18.57 -11.20 1.16
C ILE A 188 19.39 -9.99 1.60
N ASP A 189 20.10 -9.36 0.66
CA ASP A 189 20.85 -8.14 0.97
C ASP A 189 19.92 -7.06 1.55
N PRO A 190 20.40 -6.26 2.51
CA PRO A 190 19.60 -5.26 3.18
C PRO A 190 18.88 -4.34 2.21
N ILE A 191 17.58 -4.22 2.38
CA ILE A 191 16.78 -3.24 1.67
C ILE A 191 17.03 -1.87 2.29
N ASN A 192 17.29 -0.87 1.44
CA ASN A 192 17.41 0.53 1.86
C ASN A 192 16.22 0.91 2.76
N GLU A 193 16.51 1.56 3.88
CA GLU A 193 15.53 1.94 4.91
C GLU A 193 14.35 2.74 4.34
N TYR A 194 14.61 3.66 3.40
CA TYR A 194 13.57 4.42 2.72
C TYR A 194 12.61 3.52 1.94
N LEU A 195 13.13 2.59 1.13
CA LEU A 195 12.31 1.65 0.39
C LEU A 195 11.55 0.72 1.35
N ARG A 196 12.22 0.21 2.38
CA ARG A 196 11.61 -0.64 3.42
C ARG A 196 10.39 0.03 4.04
N HIS A 197 10.51 1.30 4.45
CA HIS A 197 9.39 2.06 4.98
C HIS A 197 8.32 2.35 3.93
N THR A 198 8.72 2.63 2.68
CA THR A 198 7.79 2.83 1.58
C THR A 198 6.96 1.59 1.30
N ILE A 199 7.57 0.40 1.26
CA ILE A 199 6.85 -0.88 1.11
C ILE A 199 5.90 -1.11 2.28
N LYS A 200 6.35 -0.92 3.53
CA LYS A 200 5.48 -1.05 4.72
C LYS A 200 4.28 -0.11 4.65
N ALA A 201 4.51 1.15 4.27
CA ALA A 201 3.47 2.16 4.12
C ALA A 201 2.49 1.81 2.98
N PHE A 202 3.00 1.29 1.86
CA PHE A 202 2.21 0.85 0.73
C PHE A 202 1.31 -0.34 1.10
N VAL A 203 1.89 -1.40 1.68
CA VAL A 203 1.13 -2.57 2.17
C VAL A 203 0.04 -2.15 3.15
N SER A 204 0.37 -1.30 4.12
CA SER A 204 -0.61 -0.77 5.07
C SER A 204 -1.73 0.02 4.38
N HIS A 205 -1.40 0.84 3.38
CA HIS A 205 -2.37 1.63 2.63
C HIS A 205 -3.32 0.74 1.83
N ILE A 206 -2.79 -0.25 1.11
CA ILE A 206 -3.60 -1.19 0.33
C ILE A 206 -4.51 -2.02 1.24
N LYS A 207 -4.00 -2.56 2.37
CA LYS A 207 -4.83 -3.32 3.34
C LYS A 207 -5.98 -2.47 3.88
N ALA A 208 -5.70 -1.26 4.35
CA ALA A 208 -6.73 -0.36 4.88
C ALA A 208 -7.81 -0.04 3.84
N ARG A 209 -7.43 0.05 2.56
CA ARG A 209 -8.34 0.41 1.46
C ARG A 209 -9.14 -0.78 0.92
N LEU A 210 -8.51 -1.95 0.77
CA LEU A 210 -9.13 -3.15 0.20
C LEU A 210 -9.89 -3.95 1.24
N LEU A 211 -9.27 -4.22 2.40
CA LEU A 211 -9.87 -5.07 3.44
C LEU A 211 -10.83 -4.29 4.35
N ARG A 212 -10.89 -2.96 4.20
CA ARG A 212 -11.59 -2.03 5.12
C ARG A 212 -11.26 -2.32 6.59
N GLU A 213 -10.10 -2.92 6.84
CA GLU A 213 -9.60 -3.14 8.18
C GLU A 213 -9.53 -1.76 8.82
N LYS A 214 -10.36 -1.54 9.85
CA LYS A 214 -10.13 -0.42 10.75
C LYS A 214 -8.72 -0.62 11.24
N VAL A 215 -7.84 0.35 11.02
CA VAL A 215 -6.54 0.39 11.67
C VAL A 215 -6.83 0.35 13.17
N THR A 216 -6.77 -0.85 13.76
CA THR A 216 -7.15 -1.13 15.16
C THR A 216 -6.06 -0.71 16.13
N HIS A 217 -4.93 -0.25 15.62
CA HIS A 217 -4.01 0.55 16.40
C HIS A 217 -4.44 2.01 16.29
N PRO A 218 -5.19 2.57 17.28
CA PRO A 218 -5.03 3.99 17.52
C PRO A 218 -3.53 4.24 17.57
N TYR A 219 -3.05 5.21 16.80
CA TYR A 219 -1.67 5.67 16.89
C TYR A 219 -1.44 6.10 18.35
N PHE A 220 -1.06 5.16 19.20
CA PHE A 220 -0.30 5.43 20.40
C PHE A 220 1.03 5.86 19.83
N GLY A 221 1.18 7.17 19.58
CA GLY A 221 2.48 7.70 19.20
C GLY A 221 3.47 7.16 20.21
N GLU A 222 4.49 6.45 19.71
CA GLU A 222 5.63 5.99 20.51
C GLU A 222 6.09 7.14 21.41
N ASP A 223 6.74 6.82 22.52
CA ASP A 223 7.26 7.81 23.44
C ASP A 223 8.51 8.47 22.83
N ILE A 224 8.29 9.26 21.78
CA ILE A 224 9.35 9.94 21.03
C ILE A 224 9.73 11.20 21.79
N GLY A 225 10.95 11.22 22.32
CA GLY A 225 11.55 12.41 22.92
C GLY A 225 11.63 12.41 24.45
N GLN A 226 12.47 13.28 25.01
CA GLN A 226 12.63 13.44 26.46
C GLN A 226 11.45 14.18 27.07
N VAL A 227 11.12 13.88 28.33
CA VAL A 227 10.10 14.63 29.09
C VAL A 227 10.65 16.02 29.39
N VAL A 228 9.96 17.05 28.89
CA VAL A 228 10.29 18.45 29.17
C VAL A 228 9.47 18.94 30.35
N GLU A 229 8.17 18.62 30.37
CA GLU A 229 7.30 19.00 31.48
C GLU A 229 6.32 17.90 31.86
N GLU A 230 5.97 17.87 33.14
CA GLU A 230 4.99 16.96 33.71
C GLU A 230 4.13 17.67 34.74
N VAL A 231 2.82 17.42 34.71
CA VAL A 231 1.87 17.90 35.74
C VAL A 231 0.87 16.81 36.10
N ASN A 232 0.49 16.76 37.37
CA ASN A 232 -0.57 15.88 37.86
C ASN A 232 -1.86 16.68 38.06
N PHE A 233 -2.96 16.09 37.64
CA PHE A 233 -4.31 16.61 37.79
C PHE A 233 -5.18 15.58 38.49
N GLU A 234 -5.74 15.95 39.64
CA GLU A 234 -6.78 15.19 40.30
C GLU A 234 -8.14 15.70 39.86
N SER A 235 -8.93 14.81 39.29
CA SER A 235 -10.28 15.09 38.81
C SER A 235 -11.29 15.03 39.95
N LYS A 236 -12.44 15.67 39.79
CA LYS A 236 -13.54 15.65 40.77
C LYS A 236 -14.05 14.24 41.10
N ASP A 237 -13.83 13.26 40.22
CA ASP A 237 -14.18 11.86 40.43
C ASP A 237 -13.12 11.04 41.18
N GLY A 238 -12.07 11.70 41.70
CA GLY A 238 -10.96 11.06 42.42
C GLY A 238 -9.91 10.43 41.51
N SER A 239 -10.05 10.51 40.19
CA SER A 239 -9.04 10.00 39.26
C SER A 239 -7.85 10.94 39.16
N VAL A 240 -6.63 10.41 39.35
CA VAL A 240 -5.39 11.17 39.15
C VAL A 240 -4.84 10.91 37.75
N TYR A 241 -4.62 11.99 37.01
CA TYR A 241 -4.06 11.98 35.66
C TYR A 241 -2.71 12.67 35.63
N LYS A 242 -1.74 12.04 34.98
CA LYS A 242 -0.40 12.59 34.71
C LYS A 242 -0.33 13.08 33.27
N ILE A 243 -0.05 14.36 33.07
CA ILE A 243 0.04 14.99 31.74
C ILE A 243 1.51 15.30 31.46
N VAL A 244 2.03 14.80 30.36
CA VAL A 244 3.45 14.88 29.99
C VAL A 244 3.59 15.63 28.66
N LEU A 245 4.46 16.63 28.63
CA LEU A 245 4.95 17.30 27.43
C LEU A 245 6.37 16.84 27.14
N ARG A 246 6.60 16.35 25.92
CA ARG A 246 7.94 15.97 25.43
C ARG A 246 8.56 17.08 24.57
N ASP A 247 9.87 17.02 24.39
CA ASP A 247 10.66 17.90 23.52
C ASP A 247 10.19 17.87 22.06
N SER A 248 9.67 16.73 21.62
CA SER A 248 8.98 16.50 20.34
C SER A 248 7.65 17.25 20.20
N SER A 249 7.26 18.06 21.20
CA SER A 249 5.98 18.75 21.36
C SER A 249 4.75 17.84 21.55
N GLN A 250 4.97 16.53 21.71
CA GLN A 250 3.92 15.55 21.97
C GLN A 250 3.35 15.72 23.38
N ILE A 251 2.02 15.62 23.48
CA ILE A 251 1.29 15.61 24.76
C ILE A 251 0.78 14.19 25.00
N GLN A 252 1.06 13.65 26.18
CA GLN A 252 0.59 12.34 26.63
C GLN A 252 -0.14 12.50 27.96
N VAL A 253 -1.15 11.66 28.19
CA VAL A 253 -1.91 11.65 29.45
C VAL A 253 -1.95 10.22 29.95
N PHE A 254 -1.66 10.02 31.23
CA PHE A 254 -1.64 8.73 31.89
C PHE A 254 -2.58 8.73 33.09
N ARG A 255 -3.13 7.56 33.44
CA ARG A 255 -3.81 7.31 34.72
C ARG A 255 -3.09 6.10 35.35
N GLY A 256 -2.30 6.34 36.40
CA GLY A 256 -1.29 5.35 36.81
C GLY A 256 -0.29 5.12 35.66
N ASP A 257 -0.08 3.86 35.29
CA ASP A 257 0.80 3.47 34.18
C ASP A 257 0.06 3.34 32.82
N GLU A 258 -1.26 3.51 32.80
CA GLU A 258 -2.07 3.37 31.59
C GLU A 258 -2.13 4.68 30.78
N LYS A 259 -1.82 4.59 29.49
CA LYS A 259 -1.86 5.73 28.56
C LYS A 259 -3.29 5.99 28.07
N MET A 260 -3.80 7.18 28.37
CA MET A 260 -5.17 7.61 28.08
C MET A 260 -5.28 8.40 26.77
N VAL A 261 -6.51 8.51 26.24
CA VAL A 261 -6.83 9.39 25.11
C VAL A 261 -6.72 10.86 25.55
N ALA A 262 -5.57 11.47 25.29
CA ALA A 262 -5.22 12.81 25.79
C ALA A 262 -6.30 13.88 25.50
N LYS A 263 -6.90 13.88 24.31
CA LYS A 263 -7.87 14.92 23.91
C LYS A 263 -9.13 14.93 24.78
N GLU A 264 -9.60 13.77 25.23
CA GLU A 264 -10.79 13.66 26.06
C GLU A 264 -10.52 14.14 27.48
N ILE A 265 -9.39 13.69 28.05
CA ILE A 265 -8.99 14.08 29.40
C ILE A 265 -8.65 15.57 29.48
N LEU A 266 -7.96 16.14 28.49
CA LEU A 266 -7.67 17.57 28.44
C LEU A 266 -8.95 18.41 28.38
N ARG A 267 -9.98 17.96 27.65
CA ARG A 267 -11.29 18.62 27.63
C ARG A 267 -12.00 18.53 28.98
N LYS A 268 -11.92 17.37 29.64
CA LYS A 268 -12.44 17.16 31.00
C LYS A 268 -11.79 18.15 31.97
N ILE A 269 -10.46 18.27 31.95
CA ILE A 269 -9.70 19.21 32.78
C ILE A 269 -10.14 20.66 32.54
N ILE A 270 -10.23 21.08 31.28
CA ILE A 270 -10.64 22.45 30.92
C ILE A 270 -12.03 22.77 31.49
N LYS A 271 -12.98 21.84 31.35
CA LYS A 271 -14.33 22.00 31.90
C LYS A 271 -14.34 22.01 33.42
N GLU A 272 -13.58 21.13 34.07
CA GLU A 272 -13.55 21.03 35.54
C GLU A 272 -12.90 22.22 36.23
N LYS A 273 -11.86 22.80 35.62
CA LYS A 273 -11.14 23.96 36.14
C LYS A 273 -11.65 25.30 35.59
N GLY A 274 -12.55 25.28 34.62
CA GLY A 274 -13.09 26.50 34.01
C GLY A 274 -12.04 27.31 33.25
N PHE A 275 -11.05 26.66 32.62
CA PHE A 275 -10.02 27.37 31.86
C PHE A 275 -10.61 28.00 30.60
N ASP A 276 -10.27 29.25 30.31
CA ASP A 276 -10.64 29.93 29.06
C ASP A 276 -9.77 29.44 27.88
N ILE A 277 -9.92 28.15 27.54
CA ILE A 277 -9.21 27.49 26.45
C ILE A 277 -10.24 27.01 25.43
N LYS A 278 -10.29 27.67 24.28
CA LYS A 278 -11.13 27.26 23.14
C LYS A 278 -10.65 25.93 22.55
N PHE A 279 -11.20 24.80 22.98
CA PHE A 279 -10.75 23.46 22.58
C PHE A 279 -11.40 22.93 21.28
N GLU A 280 -12.38 23.63 20.71
CA GLU A 280 -13.05 23.24 19.46
C GLU A 280 -12.19 23.52 18.22
N LYS A 281 -11.39 24.59 18.28
CA LYS A 281 -10.57 25.07 17.16
C LYS A 281 -9.09 24.70 17.27
N ASN A 282 -8.69 23.97 18.32
CA ASN A 282 -7.29 23.69 18.63
C ASN A 282 -7.00 22.18 18.64
N ASN A 283 -5.78 21.82 18.24
CA ASN A 283 -5.29 20.45 18.30
C ASN A 283 -4.80 20.07 19.72
N THR A 284 -4.61 18.78 19.96
CA THR A 284 -4.21 18.24 21.28
C THR A 284 -2.91 18.83 21.81
N ARG A 285 -1.95 19.16 20.93
CA ARG A 285 -0.66 19.76 21.34
C ARG A 285 -0.85 21.18 21.88
N THR A 286 -1.58 22.01 21.15
CA THR A 286 -1.89 23.40 21.56
C THR A 286 -2.72 23.42 22.83
N ILE A 287 -3.72 22.53 22.92
CA ILE A 287 -4.56 22.40 24.12
C ILE A 287 -3.71 21.95 25.32
N GLY A 288 -2.92 20.89 25.16
CA GLY A 288 -2.11 20.33 26.25
C GLY A 288 -1.10 21.32 26.81
N LYS A 289 -0.37 22.06 25.95
CA LYS A 289 0.56 23.11 26.40
C LYS A 289 -0.13 24.18 27.25
N LYS A 290 -1.31 24.65 26.82
CA LYS A 290 -2.09 25.64 27.58
C LYS A 290 -2.58 25.07 28.91
N VAL A 291 -3.08 23.82 28.92
CA VAL A 291 -3.52 23.16 30.15
C VAL A 291 -2.37 23.00 31.14
N ILE A 292 -1.19 22.56 30.69
CA ILE A 292 0.00 22.45 31.54
C ILE A 292 0.38 23.82 32.11
N GLN A 293 0.40 24.86 31.29
CA GLN A 293 0.69 26.22 31.73
C GLN A 293 -0.31 26.70 32.80
N HIS A 294 -1.62 26.56 32.56
CA HIS A 294 -2.64 26.95 33.52
C HIS A 294 -2.55 26.17 34.85
N LEU A 295 -2.31 24.85 34.79
CA LEU A 295 -2.15 24.02 35.99
C LEU A 295 -0.90 24.37 36.81
N LYS A 296 0.15 24.87 36.15
CA LYS A 296 1.34 25.39 36.85
C LYS A 296 1.09 26.75 37.48
N THR A 297 0.42 27.67 36.79
CA THR A 297 0.15 29.03 37.30
C THR A 297 -0.82 29.02 38.49
N HIS A 298 -1.74 28.05 38.58
CA HIS A 298 -2.73 27.95 39.67
C HIS A 298 -2.29 26.99 40.80
N ARG A 299 -0.99 26.66 40.87
CA ARG A 299 -0.37 25.90 41.98
C ARG A 299 0.40 26.79 42.97
N GLN A 300 0.40 28.11 42.77
CA GLN A 300 0.77 29.13 43.75
C GLN A 300 -0.51 29.73 44.34
#